data_AF-A0A950MC33-F1
#
_entry.id   AF-A0A950MC33-F1
#
_cell.length_a   1.000
_cell.length_b   1.000
_cell.length_c   1.000
_cell.angle_alpha   90.00
_cell.angle_beta   90.00
_cell.angle_gamma   90.00
#
_symmetry.space_group_name_H-M   'P 1'
#
loop_
_entity.id
_entity.type
_entity.pdbx_description
1 polymer ?
#
loop_
_entity_poly.entity_id
_entity_poly.type
_entity_poly.pdbx_seq_one_letter_code
_entity_poly.pdbx_strand_id
1 'polypeptide(L)'
;ADRVNALGAAEAVVCWPQEIVFTEEALFVRREDGREAKLDVLYRNFELFDLLNVPKQELMLYSARHNRVKMSPPPKAHMEEKSSFALFHHPGLRALWRAELGEHVDERLLGIFPRTWIVDPRPIPPQAAVVDLTAAGIPVHDWSQLEDLGKSERDYVLKPSGFSELAWGSRGVKVANDLTKDAWRDAIQEALGSFDRTPYILQRFHKGRRVRVPFLSNSTGEIKEMDGRVRLCPYYFVVGDETRLGGILATVAPADKRLIHGMSDAIMASCRIADDGF
;
A
#
# COMPACT_ATOMS: atom_id res chain seq x y z
N ALA A 1 14.10 -1.58 -17.49
CA ALA A 1 15.45 -1.20 -17.96
C ALA A 1 15.39 -0.56 -19.33
N ASP A 2 14.86 -1.25 -20.34
CA ASP A 2 14.91 -0.85 -21.75
C ASP A 2 14.47 0.59 -22.03
N ARG A 3 13.34 1.02 -21.48
CA ARG A 3 12.85 2.39 -21.69
C ARG A 3 13.79 3.45 -21.07
N VAL A 4 14.36 3.18 -19.91
CA VAL A 4 15.31 4.08 -19.23
C VAL A 4 16.60 4.19 -20.05
N ASN A 5 17.09 3.04 -20.53
CA ASN A 5 18.28 2.96 -21.38
C ASN A 5 18.05 3.64 -22.74
N ALA A 6 16.90 3.43 -23.38
CA ALA A 6 16.55 4.04 -24.66
C ALA A 6 16.43 5.57 -24.59
N LEU A 7 16.08 6.11 -23.41
CA LEU A 7 16.06 7.55 -23.16
C LEU A 7 17.46 8.12 -22.85
N GLY A 8 18.47 7.26 -22.68
CA GLY A 8 19.82 7.67 -22.26
C GLY A 8 19.86 8.31 -20.87
N ALA A 9 18.81 8.15 -20.07
CA ALA A 9 18.65 8.83 -18.79
C ALA A 9 19.50 8.20 -17.67
N ALA A 10 19.69 6.88 -17.75
CA ALA A 10 20.57 6.12 -16.87
C ALA A 10 20.89 4.78 -17.54
N GLU A 11 21.84 4.07 -16.96
CA GLU A 11 22.14 2.70 -17.31
C GLU A 11 21.49 1.74 -16.32
N ALA A 12 20.37 1.16 -16.74
CA ALA A 12 19.53 0.29 -15.93
C ALA A 12 19.69 -1.17 -16.35
N VAL A 13 19.92 -2.03 -15.37
CA VAL A 13 19.93 -3.50 -15.52
C VAL A 13 18.88 -4.08 -14.57
N VAL A 14 18.10 -5.05 -15.05
CA VAL A 14 17.25 -5.88 -14.20
C VAL A 14 18.00 -7.18 -13.96
N CYS A 15 18.21 -7.53 -12.70
CA CYS A 15 18.90 -8.75 -12.31
C CYS A 15 18.24 -9.36 -11.07
N TRP A 16 18.45 -10.65 -10.88
CA TRP A 16 18.09 -11.33 -9.66
C TRP A 16 19.07 -11.00 -8.53
N PRO A 17 18.65 -11.04 -7.26
CA PRO A 17 19.52 -10.70 -6.12
C PRO A 17 20.83 -11.51 -6.06
N GLN A 18 20.83 -12.77 -6.51
CA GLN A 18 22.01 -13.64 -6.49
C GLN A 18 23.08 -13.19 -7.48
N GLU A 19 22.71 -12.44 -8.52
CA GLU A 19 23.61 -11.95 -9.56
C GLU A 19 24.41 -10.71 -9.12
N ILE A 20 23.97 -10.05 -8.04
CA ILE A 20 24.67 -8.91 -7.46
C ILE A 20 25.97 -9.39 -6.81
N VAL A 21 27.10 -8.86 -7.28
CA VAL A 21 28.42 -9.13 -6.70
C VAL A 21 28.69 -8.10 -5.61
N PHE A 22 29.12 -8.57 -4.44
CA PHE A 22 29.45 -7.74 -3.30
C PHE A 22 30.96 -7.69 -3.12
N THR A 23 31.46 -6.49 -2.84
CA THR A 23 32.82 -6.25 -2.36
C THR A 23 32.77 -5.40 -1.09
N GLU A 24 33.90 -5.22 -0.41
CA GLU A 24 33.99 -4.34 0.75
C GLU A 24 33.70 -2.87 0.41
N GLU A 25 33.81 -2.45 -0.86
CA GLU A 25 33.69 -1.04 -1.23
C GLU A 25 32.40 -0.74 -2.01
N ALA A 26 31.91 -1.68 -2.81
CA ALA A 26 30.78 -1.46 -3.72
C ALA A 26 30.00 -2.74 -4.08
N LEU A 27 28.82 -2.53 -4.66
CA LEU A 27 28.04 -3.57 -5.32
C LEU A 27 28.26 -3.49 -6.83
N PHE A 28 28.22 -4.63 -7.50
CA PHE A 28 28.35 -4.73 -8.96
C PHE A 28 27.29 -5.65 -9.54
N VAL A 29 27.02 -5.49 -10.84
CA VAL A 29 26.31 -6.47 -11.66
C VAL A 29 27.19 -6.87 -12.83
N ARG A 30 27.21 -8.16 -13.16
CA ARG A 30 27.89 -8.66 -14.36
C ARG A 30 26.94 -8.58 -15.55
N ARG A 31 27.43 -8.03 -16.64
CA ARG A 31 26.66 -7.88 -17.88
C ARG A 31 26.77 -9.11 -18.77
N GLU A 32 25.90 -9.15 -19.77
CA GLU A 32 25.95 -10.17 -20.82
C GLU A 32 27.30 -10.20 -21.56
N ASP A 33 27.96 -9.06 -21.70
CA ASP A 33 29.30 -8.95 -22.30
C ASP A 33 30.47 -9.30 -21.35
N GLY A 34 30.15 -9.76 -20.13
CA GLY A 34 31.11 -10.17 -19.11
C GLY A 34 31.71 -9.03 -18.29
N ARG A 35 31.47 -7.76 -18.64
CA ARG A 35 31.96 -6.62 -17.84
C ARG A 35 31.17 -6.49 -16.54
N GLU A 36 31.88 -6.09 -15.49
CA GLU A 36 31.25 -5.70 -14.23
C GLU A 36 30.98 -4.20 -14.23
N ALA A 37 29.76 -3.84 -13.84
CA ALA A 37 29.36 -2.45 -13.67
C ALA A 37 29.02 -2.21 -12.20
N LYS A 38 29.62 -1.15 -11.63
CA LYS A 38 29.31 -0.70 -10.28
C LYS A 38 27.85 -0.23 -10.23
N LEU A 39 27.17 -0.55 -9.13
CA LEU A 39 25.82 -0.08 -8.85
C LEU A 39 25.87 1.19 -8.00
N ASP A 40 25.42 2.31 -8.57
CA ASP A 40 25.21 3.56 -7.81
C ASP A 40 23.84 3.58 -7.14
N VAL A 41 22.82 3.00 -7.79
CA VAL A 41 21.45 2.91 -7.31
C VAL A 41 20.94 1.47 -7.42
N LEU A 42 20.38 0.97 -6.33
CA LEU A 42 19.66 -0.29 -6.26
C LEU A 42 18.17 0.01 -6.13
N TYR A 43 17.42 -0.16 -7.22
CA TYR A 43 15.97 -0.15 -7.17
C TYR A 43 15.47 -1.52 -6.69
N ARG A 44 15.04 -1.63 -5.42
CA ARG A 44 14.52 -2.90 -4.89
C ARG A 44 13.09 -3.14 -5.37
N ASN A 45 12.81 -4.37 -5.79
CA ASN A 45 11.47 -4.82 -6.14
C ASN A 45 11.05 -6.03 -5.30
N PHE A 46 11.25 -5.93 -3.99
CA PHE A 46 10.83 -6.87 -2.96
C PHE A 46 10.48 -6.09 -1.70
N GLU A 47 9.64 -6.66 -0.84
CA GLU A 47 9.18 -6.04 0.41
C GLU A 47 10.05 -6.48 1.60
N LEU A 48 10.04 -5.71 2.70
CA LEU A 48 10.91 -6.01 3.84
C LEU A 48 10.46 -7.22 4.66
N PHE A 49 9.18 -7.62 4.58
CA PHE A 49 8.75 -8.88 5.18
C PHE A 49 9.30 -10.10 4.43
N ASP A 50 9.73 -9.95 3.17
CA ASP A 50 10.18 -11.05 2.31
C ASP A 50 11.70 -11.27 2.39
N LEU A 51 12.41 -10.52 3.24
CA LEU A 51 13.88 -10.52 3.27
C LEU A 51 14.48 -11.93 3.40
N LEU A 52 13.88 -12.82 4.20
CA LEU A 52 14.39 -14.18 4.38
C LEU A 52 14.39 -15.00 3.08
N ASN A 53 13.56 -14.64 2.10
CA ASN A 53 13.50 -15.27 0.79
C ASN A 53 14.39 -14.58 -0.26
N VAL A 54 15.01 -13.45 0.08
CA VAL A 54 15.83 -12.65 -0.83
C VAL A 54 17.32 -12.94 -0.60
N PRO A 55 18.01 -13.63 -1.54
CA PRO A 55 19.43 -13.88 -1.37
C PRO A 55 20.24 -12.59 -1.32
N LYS A 56 21.32 -12.60 -0.52
CA LYS A 56 22.22 -11.45 -0.32
C LYS A 56 21.52 -10.19 0.23
N GLN A 57 20.31 -10.30 0.79
CA GLN A 57 19.59 -9.18 1.39
C GLN A 57 20.41 -8.41 2.43
N GLU A 58 21.12 -9.12 3.31
CA GLU A 58 21.94 -8.49 4.35
C GLU A 58 23.07 -7.67 3.75
N LEU A 59 23.68 -8.16 2.67
CA LEU A 59 24.76 -7.47 1.96
C LEU A 59 24.25 -6.23 1.24
N MET A 60 23.07 -6.31 0.61
CA MET A 60 22.41 -5.14 0.00
C MET A 60 22.06 -4.08 1.04
N LEU A 61 21.46 -4.48 2.16
CA LEU A 61 21.10 -3.58 3.26
C LEU A 61 22.33 -2.98 3.94
N TYR A 62 23.39 -3.78 4.14
CA TYR A 62 24.66 -3.35 4.71
C TYR A 62 25.33 -2.31 3.80
N SER A 63 25.40 -2.55 2.49
CA SER A 63 25.93 -1.59 1.52
C SER A 63 25.13 -0.29 1.49
N ALA A 64 23.80 -0.36 1.55
CA ALA A 64 22.95 0.83 1.62
C ALA A 64 23.18 1.62 2.92
N ARG A 65 23.30 0.93 4.07
CA ARG A 65 23.60 1.55 5.37
C ARG A 65 24.94 2.29 5.38
N HIS A 66 25.94 1.77 4.66
CA HIS A 66 27.27 2.37 4.56
C HIS A 66 27.41 3.32 3.36
N ASN A 67 26.31 3.74 2.74
CA ASN A 67 26.29 4.65 1.58
C ASN A 67 27.12 4.17 0.36
N ARG A 68 27.34 2.86 0.22
CA ARG A 68 28.04 2.29 -0.94
C ARG A 68 27.17 2.20 -2.18
N VAL A 69 25.86 2.16 -1.96
CA VAL A 69 24.82 2.19 -2.99
C VAL A 69 23.63 2.98 -2.43
N LYS A 70 22.89 3.70 -3.27
CA LYS A 70 21.60 4.27 -2.89
C LYS A 70 20.49 3.26 -3.13
N MET A 71 19.74 2.90 -2.08
CA MET A 71 18.63 1.96 -2.21
C MET A 71 17.29 2.71 -2.29
N SER A 72 16.47 2.38 -3.28
CA SER A 72 15.13 2.95 -3.48
C SER A 72 14.12 1.86 -3.86
N PRO A 73 12.91 1.80 -3.30
CA PRO A 73 12.48 2.50 -2.10
C PRO A 73 13.40 2.17 -0.90
N PRO A 74 13.55 3.07 0.08
CA PRO A 74 14.43 2.83 1.23
C PRO A 74 13.89 1.67 2.08
N PRO A 75 14.76 0.93 2.79
CA PRO A 75 14.36 -0.18 3.65
C PRO A 75 13.81 0.34 4.99
N LYS A 76 12.72 1.12 4.93
CA LYS A 76 12.07 1.73 6.09
C LYS A 76 10.78 1.00 6.42
N ALA A 77 10.85 0.19 7.46
CA ALA A 77 9.76 -0.62 7.95
C ALA A 77 8.41 0.12 8.07
N HIS A 78 8.41 1.29 8.71
CA HIS A 78 7.20 2.08 8.93
C HIS A 78 6.53 2.59 7.63
N MET A 79 7.23 2.59 6.49
CA MET A 79 6.63 2.95 5.19
C MET A 79 5.76 1.84 4.60
N GLU A 80 5.90 0.60 5.09
CA GLU A 80 5.13 -0.57 4.65
C GLU A 80 3.96 -0.89 5.62
N GLU A 81 3.80 -0.08 6.67
CA GLU A 81 2.94 -0.35 7.83
C GLU A 81 1.59 0.41 7.74
N LYS A 82 0.46 -0.27 8.01
CA LYS A 82 -0.89 0.30 7.85
C LYS A 82 -1.50 0.91 9.12
N SER A 83 -0.97 0.62 10.31
CA SER A 83 -1.36 1.23 11.58
C SER A 83 -1.01 2.72 11.63
N SER A 84 -0.04 3.15 10.83
CA SER A 84 0.26 4.57 10.58
C SER A 84 -1.00 5.39 10.27
N PHE A 85 -1.96 4.84 9.52
CA PHE A 85 -3.25 5.48 9.26
C PHE A 85 -4.09 5.63 10.54
N ALA A 86 -4.09 4.63 11.44
CA ALA A 86 -4.79 4.71 12.72
C ALA A 86 -4.12 5.73 13.66
N LEU A 87 -2.79 5.73 13.73
CA LEU A 87 -2.02 6.67 14.54
C LEU A 87 -2.21 8.11 14.06
N PHE A 88 -2.35 8.33 12.75
CA PHE A 88 -2.71 9.64 12.20
C PHE A 88 -4.06 10.13 12.74
N HIS A 89 -5.08 9.26 12.81
CA HIS A 89 -6.41 9.60 13.32
C HIS A 89 -6.51 9.61 14.86
N HIS A 90 -5.49 9.13 15.58
CA HIS A 90 -5.55 8.99 17.03
C HIS A 90 -5.73 10.34 17.74
N PRO A 91 -6.77 10.53 18.58
CA PRO A 91 -7.09 11.82 19.20
C PRO A 91 -5.92 12.43 19.98
N GLY A 92 -5.20 11.61 20.75
CA GLY A 92 -4.03 12.06 21.52
C GLY A 92 -2.81 12.48 20.68
N LEU A 93 -2.79 12.19 19.39
CA LEU A 93 -1.68 12.54 18.49
C LEU A 93 -2.03 13.69 17.53
N ARG A 94 -3.29 14.16 17.49
CA ARG A 94 -3.73 15.18 16.52
C ARG A 94 -2.97 16.50 16.64
N ALA A 95 -2.70 16.95 17.85
CA ALA A 95 -1.93 18.18 18.08
C ALA A 95 -0.49 18.06 17.58
N LEU A 96 0.15 16.91 17.83
CA LEU A 96 1.49 16.60 17.32
C LEU A 96 1.50 16.59 15.78
N TRP A 97 0.58 15.86 15.15
CA TRP A 97 0.55 15.77 13.69
C TRP A 97 0.30 17.11 13.02
N ARG A 98 -0.62 17.93 13.56
CA ARG A 98 -0.86 19.27 13.02
C ARG A 98 0.36 20.18 13.17
N ALA A 99 1.14 20.04 14.25
CA ALA A 99 2.37 20.80 14.45
C ALA A 99 3.48 20.37 13.48
N GLU A 100 3.69 19.06 13.28
CA GLU A 100 4.74 18.51 12.41
C GLU A 100 4.44 18.70 10.92
N LEU A 101 3.18 18.55 10.52
CA LEU A 101 2.78 18.60 9.10
C LEU A 101 2.38 20.00 8.65
N GLY A 102 1.99 20.87 9.59
CA GLY A 102 1.28 22.11 9.30
C GLY A 102 -0.21 21.89 8.97
N GLU A 103 -1.01 22.92 9.22
CA GLU A 103 -2.47 22.90 9.11
C GLU A 103 -2.97 22.42 7.75
N HIS A 104 -2.43 22.97 6.65
CA HIS A 104 -2.91 22.65 5.31
C HIS A 104 -2.69 21.17 4.92
N VAL A 105 -1.52 20.61 5.26
CA VAL A 105 -1.19 19.22 4.96
C VAL A 105 -2.02 18.28 5.84
N ASP A 106 -2.17 18.62 7.12
CA ASP A 106 -2.98 17.87 8.07
C ASP A 106 -4.44 17.74 7.61
N GLU A 107 -5.07 18.86 7.24
CA GLU A 107 -6.44 18.88 6.72
C GLU A 107 -6.59 18.09 5.42
N ARG A 108 -5.59 18.18 4.53
CA ARG A 108 -5.62 17.43 3.28
C ARG A 108 -5.48 15.93 3.51
N LEU A 109 -4.61 15.51 4.41
CA LEU A 109 -4.45 14.11 4.78
C LEU A 109 -5.69 13.58 5.49
N LEU A 110 -6.37 14.36 6.33
CA LEU A 110 -7.67 13.99 6.91
C LEU A 110 -8.73 13.69 5.84
N GLY A 111 -8.73 14.41 4.73
CA GLY A 111 -9.64 14.18 3.60
C GLY A 111 -9.29 12.97 2.73
N ILE A 112 -8.03 12.49 2.78
CA ILE A 112 -7.53 11.40 1.92
C ILE A 112 -7.41 10.09 2.69
N PHE A 113 -6.91 10.13 3.92
CA PHE A 113 -6.65 8.94 4.72
C PHE A 113 -7.95 8.42 5.32
N PRO A 114 -8.35 7.17 5.02
CA PRO A 114 -9.59 6.62 5.54
C PRO A 114 -9.55 6.56 7.06
N ARG A 115 -10.69 6.75 7.72
CA ARG A 115 -10.81 6.47 9.15
C ARG A 115 -10.39 5.03 9.42
N THR A 116 -9.44 4.88 10.35
CA THR A 116 -8.71 3.64 10.61
C THR A 116 -8.61 3.43 12.12
N TRP A 117 -8.81 2.19 12.56
CA TRP A 117 -8.65 1.76 13.94
C TRP A 117 -7.70 0.58 14.00
N ILE A 118 -6.88 0.50 15.05
CA ILE A 118 -6.15 -0.72 15.38
C ILE A 118 -7.13 -1.66 16.07
N VAL A 119 -7.19 -2.93 15.64
CA VAL A 119 -8.03 -3.97 16.25
C VAL A 119 -7.30 -4.53 17.46
N ASP A 120 -7.48 -3.86 18.60
CA ASP A 120 -6.77 -4.15 19.85
C ASP A 120 -7.68 -4.90 20.83
N PRO A 121 -7.32 -6.12 21.26
CA PRO A 121 -8.19 -6.95 22.11
C PRO A 121 -8.22 -6.49 23.57
N ARG A 122 -7.43 -5.49 23.97
CA ARG A 122 -7.42 -5.03 25.36
C ARG A 122 -8.79 -4.49 25.76
N PRO A 123 -9.34 -4.92 26.91
CA PRO A 123 -10.63 -4.43 27.38
C PRO A 123 -10.52 -2.93 27.68
N ILE A 124 -11.50 -2.17 27.22
CA ILE A 124 -11.64 -0.76 27.61
C ILE A 124 -12.63 -0.63 28.79
N PRO A 125 -12.55 0.44 29.60
CA PRO A 125 -13.50 0.66 30.68
C PRO A 125 -14.96 0.64 30.19
N PRO A 126 -15.94 0.17 30.98
CA PRO A 126 -17.35 0.10 30.56
C PRO A 126 -17.97 1.43 30.09
N GLN A 127 -17.42 2.56 30.56
CA GLN A 127 -17.83 3.91 30.19
C GLN A 127 -17.06 4.49 28.99
N ALA A 128 -16.10 3.75 28.42
CA ALA A 128 -15.29 4.17 27.29
C ALA A 128 -15.85 3.62 25.97
N ALA A 129 -15.49 4.26 24.86
CA ALA A 129 -15.77 3.79 23.52
C ALA A 129 -14.57 4.06 22.60
N VAL A 130 -14.45 3.27 21.55
CA VAL A 130 -13.52 3.50 20.45
C VAL A 130 -14.00 4.73 19.68
N VAL A 131 -13.17 5.77 19.68
CA VAL A 131 -13.51 7.06 19.07
C VAL A 131 -13.85 6.91 17.59
N ASP A 132 -14.92 7.59 17.16
CA ASP A 132 -15.47 7.61 15.79
C ASP A 132 -15.90 6.23 15.22
N LEU A 133 -15.91 5.17 16.03
CA LEU A 133 -16.33 3.84 15.61
C LEU A 133 -17.74 3.52 16.15
N THR A 134 -18.64 3.14 15.24
CA THR A 134 -20.03 2.83 15.58
C THR A 134 -20.47 1.51 14.94
N ALA A 135 -21.26 0.74 15.67
CA ALA A 135 -21.96 -0.45 15.20
C ALA A 135 -23.47 -0.23 15.39
N ALA A 136 -24.29 -0.35 14.34
CA ALA A 136 -25.73 -0.07 14.44
C ALA A 136 -26.07 1.34 14.98
N GLY A 137 -25.22 2.34 14.69
CA GLY A 137 -25.34 3.69 15.23
C GLY A 137 -24.93 3.85 16.71
N ILE A 138 -24.53 2.77 17.37
CA ILE A 138 -24.10 2.77 18.78
C ILE A 138 -22.57 2.83 18.83
N PRO A 139 -21.96 3.66 19.70
CA PRO A 139 -20.51 3.66 19.91
C PRO A 139 -19.99 2.26 20.26
N VAL A 140 -18.90 1.86 19.61
CA VAL A 140 -18.25 0.57 19.86
C VAL A 140 -17.43 0.68 21.13
N HIS A 141 -17.72 -0.15 22.12
CA HIS A 141 -16.92 -0.36 23.32
C HIS A 141 -16.35 -1.78 23.41
N ASP A 142 -16.86 -2.70 22.59
CA ASP A 142 -16.37 -4.08 22.45
C ASP A 142 -16.41 -4.51 20.98
N TRP A 143 -15.37 -5.18 20.50
CA TRP A 143 -15.25 -5.60 19.10
C TRP A 143 -16.33 -6.59 18.65
N SER A 144 -16.93 -7.35 19.59
CA SER A 144 -18.04 -8.26 19.30
C SER A 144 -19.27 -7.53 18.75
N GLN A 145 -19.43 -6.23 19.04
CA GLN A 145 -20.49 -5.42 18.46
C GLN A 145 -20.40 -5.33 16.92
N LEU A 146 -19.22 -5.55 16.33
CA LEU A 146 -19.04 -5.55 14.88
C LEU A 146 -19.39 -6.88 14.22
N GLU A 147 -19.45 -7.98 14.97
CA GLU A 147 -19.64 -9.34 14.41
C GLU A 147 -21.04 -9.53 13.82
N ASP A 148 -22.04 -8.92 14.48
CA ASP A 148 -23.45 -9.11 14.18
C ASP A 148 -24.05 -8.06 13.24
N LEU A 149 -23.21 -7.21 12.62
CA LEU A 149 -23.65 -6.11 11.76
C LEU A 149 -24.50 -6.57 10.58
N GLY A 150 -25.58 -5.81 10.33
CA GLY A 150 -26.41 -5.94 9.14
C GLY A 150 -25.61 -5.72 7.85
N LYS A 151 -26.09 -6.24 6.72
CA LYS A 151 -25.42 -6.10 5.42
C LYS A 151 -25.26 -4.63 4.99
N SER A 152 -26.17 -3.74 5.37
CA SER A 152 -26.05 -2.31 5.08
C SER A 152 -25.00 -1.58 5.92
N GLU A 153 -24.50 -2.21 6.99
CA GLU A 153 -23.60 -1.59 7.97
C GLU A 153 -22.18 -2.16 7.90
N ARG A 154 -21.98 -3.23 7.12
CA ARG A 154 -20.69 -3.90 6.89
C ARG A 154 -19.85 -3.21 5.81
N ASP A 155 -19.80 -1.88 5.84
CA ASP A 155 -18.92 -1.06 5.01
C ASP A 155 -17.52 -0.92 5.64
N TYR A 156 -16.95 -2.06 6.03
CA TYR A 156 -15.63 -2.15 6.65
C TYR A 156 -14.70 -3.06 5.87
N VAL A 157 -13.41 -2.77 6.01
CA VAL A 157 -12.33 -3.62 5.53
C VAL A 157 -11.35 -3.87 6.66
N LEU A 158 -11.03 -5.13 6.86
CA LEU A 158 -10.05 -5.59 7.83
C LEU A 158 -8.77 -5.96 7.08
N LYS A 159 -7.62 -5.46 7.53
CA LYS A 159 -6.33 -5.66 6.85
C LYS A 159 -5.26 -6.02 7.88
N PRO A 160 -4.42 -7.03 7.63
CA PRO A 160 -3.23 -7.23 8.44
C PRO A 160 -2.30 -6.03 8.26
N SER A 161 -1.76 -5.63 9.40
CA SER A 161 -0.79 -4.56 9.56
C SER A 161 0.55 -5.14 10.03
N GLY A 162 1.62 -4.36 9.93
CA GLY A 162 2.97 -4.84 10.20
C GLY A 162 3.58 -5.73 9.11
N PHE A 163 4.70 -6.37 9.46
CA PHE A 163 5.48 -7.27 8.61
C PHE A 163 4.82 -8.64 8.54
N SER A 164 3.86 -8.80 7.64
CA SER A 164 3.19 -10.07 7.41
C SER A 164 3.16 -10.39 5.93
N GLU A 165 3.44 -11.64 5.57
CA GLU A 165 3.30 -12.15 4.20
C GLU A 165 1.87 -12.00 3.66
N LEU A 166 0.88 -11.98 4.56
CA LEU A 166 -0.53 -11.76 4.24
C LEU A 166 -0.85 -10.32 3.84
N ALA A 167 0.08 -9.37 4.08
CA ALA A 167 -0.09 -7.97 3.74
C ALA A 167 0.00 -7.69 2.23
N TRP A 168 0.50 -8.64 1.44
CA TRP A 168 0.70 -8.51 0.00
C TRP A 168 -0.46 -9.08 -0.85
N GLY A 169 -0.68 -8.48 -2.02
CA GLY A 169 -1.54 -9.07 -3.07
C GLY A 169 -3.02 -9.18 -2.72
N SER A 170 -3.52 -8.37 -1.77
CA SER A 170 -4.91 -8.41 -1.24
C SER A 170 -5.30 -9.71 -0.51
N ARG A 171 -4.38 -10.64 -0.25
CA ARG A 171 -4.69 -11.95 0.35
C ARG A 171 -5.24 -11.84 1.78
N GLY A 172 -4.72 -10.92 2.57
CA GLY A 172 -5.21 -10.64 3.92
C GLY A 172 -6.35 -9.62 4.00
N VAL A 173 -6.80 -9.06 2.88
CA VAL A 173 -7.84 -8.01 2.89
C VAL A 173 -9.21 -8.66 2.95
N LYS A 174 -9.93 -8.45 4.05
CA LYS A 174 -11.30 -8.95 4.25
C LYS A 174 -12.28 -7.80 4.18
N VAL A 175 -13.12 -7.77 3.14
CA VAL A 175 -14.19 -6.76 3.01
C VAL A 175 -15.47 -7.33 3.62
N ALA A 176 -15.98 -6.70 4.68
CA ALA A 176 -17.07 -7.25 5.49
C ALA A 176 -18.35 -7.52 4.67
N ASN A 177 -18.64 -6.68 3.68
CA ASN A 177 -19.77 -6.82 2.76
C ASN A 177 -19.65 -7.97 1.75
N ASP A 178 -18.45 -8.51 1.56
CA ASP A 178 -18.21 -9.64 0.64
C ASP A 178 -18.26 -10.98 1.38
N LEU A 179 -18.33 -10.95 2.71
CA LEU A 179 -18.35 -12.12 3.57
C LEU A 179 -19.75 -12.45 4.06
N THR A 180 -19.98 -13.74 4.33
CA THR A 180 -21.12 -14.17 5.15
C THR A 180 -20.97 -13.59 6.57
N LYS A 181 -22.06 -13.62 7.34
CA LYS A 181 -22.02 -13.14 8.72
C LYS A 181 -20.99 -13.91 9.56
N ASP A 182 -21.00 -15.23 9.42
CA ASP A 182 -20.09 -16.12 10.14
C ASP A 182 -18.63 -15.89 9.72
N ALA A 183 -18.36 -15.79 8.42
CA ALA A 183 -17.00 -15.52 7.93
C ALA A 183 -16.49 -14.12 8.36
N TRP A 184 -17.37 -13.14 8.54
CA TRP A 184 -17.00 -11.85 9.10
C TRP A 184 -16.69 -11.93 10.60
N ARG A 185 -17.50 -12.67 11.36
CA ARG A 185 -17.23 -12.97 12.77
C ARG A 185 -15.87 -13.63 12.95
N ASP A 186 -15.61 -14.68 12.16
CA ASP A 186 -14.34 -15.41 12.20
C ASP A 186 -13.15 -14.50 11.89
N ALA A 187 -13.30 -13.58 10.92
CA ALA A 187 -12.25 -12.61 10.58
C ALA A 187 -11.96 -11.63 11.72
N ILE A 188 -12.98 -11.13 12.44
CA ILE A 188 -12.79 -10.27 13.61
C ILE A 188 -12.08 -11.04 14.74
N GLN A 189 -12.51 -12.26 15.01
CA GLN A 189 -11.90 -13.12 16.04
C GLN A 189 -10.45 -13.48 15.71
N GLU A 190 -10.15 -13.78 14.44
CA GLU A 190 -8.78 -14.00 13.97
C GLU A 190 -7.92 -12.75 14.18
N ALA A 191 -8.43 -11.57 13.87
CA ALA A 191 -7.71 -10.31 14.05
C ALA A 191 -7.39 -10.02 15.51
N LEU A 192 -8.36 -10.23 16.41
CA LEU A 192 -8.18 -10.07 17.86
C LEU A 192 -7.16 -11.07 18.41
N GLY A 193 -7.27 -12.34 18.02
CA GLY A 193 -6.35 -13.41 18.46
C GLY A 193 -4.94 -13.30 17.88
N SER A 194 -4.76 -12.55 16.79
CA SER A 194 -3.46 -12.37 16.12
C SER A 194 -2.68 -11.15 16.61
N PHE A 195 -3.25 -10.31 17.48
CA PHE A 195 -2.75 -8.98 17.79
C PHE A 195 -1.24 -8.92 18.16
N ASP A 196 -0.78 -9.84 19.03
CA ASP A 196 0.60 -9.87 19.51
C ASP A 196 1.64 -10.26 18.42
N ARG A 197 1.18 -10.81 17.30
CA ARG A 197 2.04 -11.29 16.20
C ARG A 197 1.86 -10.51 14.91
N THR A 198 0.62 -10.24 14.53
CA THR A 198 0.24 -9.50 13.34
C THR A 198 -0.96 -8.65 13.70
N PRO A 199 -0.76 -7.38 14.08
CA PRO A 199 -1.86 -6.49 14.40
C PRO A 199 -2.71 -6.27 13.15
N TYR A 200 -4.01 -6.13 13.33
CA TYR A 200 -4.93 -5.79 12.25
C TYR A 200 -5.41 -4.36 12.38
N ILE A 201 -5.73 -3.76 11.24
CA ILE A 201 -6.47 -2.51 11.18
C ILE A 201 -7.87 -2.72 10.61
N LEU A 202 -8.83 -2.00 11.16
CA LEU A 202 -10.16 -1.82 10.60
C LEU A 202 -10.23 -0.47 9.89
N GLN A 203 -10.77 -0.43 8.68
CA GLN A 203 -11.02 0.82 7.94
C GLN A 203 -12.43 0.84 7.40
N ARG A 204 -12.98 2.05 7.21
CA ARG A 204 -14.17 2.22 6.37
C ARG A 204 -13.84 1.84 4.93
N PHE A 205 -14.69 1.01 4.32
CA PHE A 205 -14.54 0.63 2.92
C PHE A 205 -15.14 1.70 2.02
N HIS A 206 -14.33 2.23 1.11
CA HIS A 206 -14.76 3.19 0.10
C HIS A 206 -14.68 2.57 -1.29
N LYS A 207 -15.78 2.65 -2.05
CA LYS A 207 -15.81 2.20 -3.44
C LYS A 207 -15.11 3.24 -4.31
N GLY A 208 -14.16 2.79 -5.13
CA GLY A 208 -13.52 3.64 -6.14
C GLY A 208 -14.56 4.26 -7.09
N ARG A 209 -14.29 5.49 -7.54
CA ARG A 209 -15.12 6.22 -8.51
C ARG A 209 -15.21 5.42 -9.81
N ARG A 210 -16.41 5.36 -10.40
CA ARG A 210 -16.60 4.76 -11.73
C ARG A 210 -16.16 5.73 -12.81
N VAL A 211 -15.46 5.21 -13.80
CA VAL A 211 -14.99 5.91 -14.99
C VAL A 211 -15.25 5.01 -16.20
N ARG A 212 -15.36 5.64 -17.37
CA ARG A 212 -15.41 4.94 -18.66
C ARG A 212 -14.12 5.23 -19.39
N VAL A 213 -13.40 4.18 -19.76
CA VAL A 213 -12.07 4.33 -20.38
C VAL A 213 -12.01 3.46 -21.63
N PRO A 214 -11.65 4.02 -22.80
CA PRO A 214 -11.39 3.24 -24.00
C PRO A 214 -10.09 2.45 -23.84
N PHE A 215 -10.08 1.20 -24.32
CA PHE A 215 -8.90 0.34 -24.35
C PHE A 215 -8.87 -0.49 -25.63
N LEU A 216 -7.66 -0.84 -26.08
CA LEU A 216 -7.48 -1.76 -27.20
C LEU A 216 -7.66 -3.19 -26.70
N SER A 217 -8.67 -3.89 -27.21
CA SER A 217 -8.94 -5.28 -26.86
C SER A 217 -7.97 -6.21 -27.57
N ASN A 218 -7.06 -6.86 -26.84
CA ASN A 218 -6.10 -7.80 -27.43
C ASN A 218 -6.75 -8.98 -28.18
N SER A 219 -7.99 -9.35 -27.82
CA SER A 219 -8.70 -10.45 -28.46
C SER A 219 -9.38 -10.07 -29.78
N THR A 220 -9.82 -8.82 -29.93
CA THR A 220 -10.53 -8.38 -31.16
C THR A 220 -9.74 -7.37 -31.99
N GLY A 221 -8.68 -6.77 -31.44
CA GLY A 221 -7.93 -5.69 -32.09
C GLY A 221 -8.70 -4.36 -32.17
N GLU A 222 -9.85 -4.26 -31.51
CA GLU A 222 -10.74 -3.09 -31.58
C GLU A 222 -10.67 -2.28 -30.29
N ILE A 223 -10.95 -0.97 -30.39
CA ILE A 223 -11.14 -0.12 -29.23
C ILE A 223 -12.51 -0.43 -28.61
N LYS A 224 -12.50 -0.85 -27.34
CA LYS A 224 -13.69 -1.07 -26.53
C LYS A 224 -13.71 -0.10 -25.36
N GLU A 225 -14.89 0.17 -24.81
CA GLU A 225 -15.03 0.97 -23.59
C GLU A 225 -15.16 0.06 -22.37
N MET A 226 -14.43 0.35 -21.31
CA MET A 226 -14.57 -0.30 -20.01
C MET A 226 -15.24 0.66 -19.03
N ASP A 227 -16.39 0.25 -18.47
CA ASP A 227 -16.94 0.83 -17.26
C ASP A 227 -16.27 0.19 -16.04
N GLY A 228 -15.44 0.96 -15.36
CA GLY A 228 -14.58 0.45 -14.31
C GLY A 228 -14.40 1.39 -13.14
N ARG A 229 -13.89 0.87 -12.03
CA ARG A 229 -13.49 1.66 -10.87
C ARG A 229 -12.02 2.01 -10.97
N VAL A 230 -11.70 3.28 -10.77
CA VAL A 230 -10.32 3.78 -10.83
C VAL A 230 -9.67 3.81 -9.45
N ARG A 231 -8.42 3.37 -9.40
CA ARG A 231 -7.46 3.61 -8.32
C ARG A 231 -6.32 4.46 -8.88
N LEU A 232 -6.02 5.58 -8.23
CA LEU A 232 -4.88 6.42 -8.56
C LEU A 232 -3.71 6.12 -7.61
N CYS A 233 -2.54 5.88 -8.18
CA CYS A 233 -1.29 5.63 -7.46
C CYS A 233 -0.30 6.74 -7.84
N PRO A 234 -0.25 7.85 -7.09
CA PRO A 234 0.75 8.89 -7.29
C PRO A 234 2.12 8.40 -6.80
N TYR A 235 3.16 8.61 -7.62
CA TYR A 235 4.55 8.31 -7.30
C TYR A 235 5.27 9.61 -6.96
N TYR A 236 5.69 9.74 -5.71
CA TYR A 236 6.47 10.88 -5.23
C TYR A 236 7.94 10.50 -5.09
N PHE A 237 8.82 11.43 -5.43
CA PHE A 237 10.26 11.31 -5.31
C PHE A 237 10.79 12.49 -4.48
N VAL A 238 11.86 12.25 -3.73
CA VAL A 238 12.57 13.31 -3.01
C VAL A 238 13.73 13.78 -3.87
N VAL A 239 13.75 15.07 -4.20
CA VAL A 239 14.80 15.72 -5.01
C VAL A 239 15.37 16.87 -4.18
N GLY A 240 16.58 16.70 -3.67
CA GLY A 240 17.12 17.59 -2.63
C GLY A 240 16.25 17.49 -1.37
N ASP A 241 15.74 18.63 -0.91
CA ASP A 241 14.85 18.72 0.25
C ASP A 241 13.36 18.80 -0.14
N GLU A 242 13.04 18.65 -1.43
CA GLU A 242 11.67 18.77 -1.94
C GLU A 242 11.06 17.42 -2.33
N THR A 243 9.76 17.26 -2.01
CA THR A 243 8.96 16.15 -2.53
C THR A 243 8.32 16.55 -3.86
N ARG A 244 8.54 15.76 -4.92
CA ARG A 244 8.04 16.01 -6.27
C ARG A 244 7.19 14.85 -6.78
N LEU A 245 6.05 15.15 -7.38
CA LEU A 245 5.24 14.16 -8.08
C LEU A 245 5.95 13.79 -9.39
N GLY A 246 6.36 12.52 -9.53
CA GLY A 246 6.95 12.00 -10.76
C GLY A 246 5.93 11.47 -11.77
N GLY A 247 4.73 11.13 -11.31
CA GLY A 247 3.63 10.68 -12.16
C GLY A 247 2.54 9.99 -11.36
N ILE A 248 1.40 9.72 -12.01
CA ILE A 248 0.30 8.99 -11.40
C ILE A 248 -0.07 7.82 -12.32
N LEU A 249 -0.11 6.61 -11.76
CA LEU A 249 -0.66 5.45 -12.43
C LEU A 249 -2.14 5.33 -12.09
N ALA A 250 -2.99 5.33 -13.11
CA ALA A 250 -4.38 4.90 -13.01
C ALA A 250 -4.44 3.38 -13.24
N THR A 251 -5.12 2.69 -12.33
CA THR A 251 -5.55 1.30 -12.51
C THR A 251 -7.07 1.28 -12.56
N VAL A 252 -7.65 0.88 -13.69
CA VAL A 252 -9.10 0.78 -13.88
C VAL A 252 -9.50 -0.68 -13.96
N ALA A 253 -10.29 -1.09 -12.99
CA ALA A 253 -10.82 -2.44 -12.81
C ALA A 253 -12.28 -2.51 -13.27
N PRO A 254 -12.77 -3.60 -13.89
CA PRO A 254 -14.19 -3.74 -14.21
C PRO A 254 -15.10 -3.44 -13.00
N ALA A 255 -16.23 -2.75 -13.22
CA ALA A 255 -17.03 -2.16 -12.14
C ALA A 255 -17.69 -3.18 -11.19
N ASP A 256 -17.83 -4.43 -11.63
CA ASP A 256 -18.27 -5.58 -10.84
C ASP A 256 -17.21 -6.04 -9.82
N LYS A 257 -15.94 -5.67 -10.03
CA LYS A 257 -14.84 -5.94 -9.09
C LYS A 257 -14.78 -4.87 -8.01
N ARG A 258 -14.66 -5.31 -6.76
CA ARG A 258 -14.58 -4.43 -5.57
C ARG A 258 -13.16 -4.13 -5.13
N LEU A 259 -12.25 -5.10 -5.26
CA LEU A 259 -10.83 -4.93 -4.95
C LEU A 259 -10.04 -4.66 -6.24
N ILE A 260 -9.35 -3.52 -6.27
CA ILE A 260 -8.55 -3.06 -7.42
C ILE A 260 -7.09 -3.41 -7.13
N HIS A 261 -6.74 -4.70 -7.26
CA HIS A 261 -5.36 -5.16 -7.09
C HIS A 261 -5.10 -6.46 -7.84
N GLY A 262 -4.01 -6.53 -8.60
CA GLY A 262 -3.51 -7.78 -9.21
C GLY A 262 -4.45 -8.43 -10.23
N MET A 263 -5.31 -7.64 -10.88
CA MET A 263 -6.25 -8.18 -11.86
C MET A 263 -5.68 -8.13 -13.27
N SER A 264 -5.84 -9.23 -14.01
CA SER A 264 -5.37 -9.36 -15.40
C SER A 264 -6.22 -8.59 -16.41
N ASP A 265 -7.44 -8.22 -16.03
CA ASP A 265 -8.41 -7.49 -16.83
C ASP A 265 -8.43 -5.99 -16.52
N ALA A 266 -7.46 -5.48 -15.75
CA ALA A 266 -7.37 -4.06 -15.44
C ALA A 266 -6.65 -3.27 -16.54
N ILE A 267 -7.13 -2.06 -16.82
CA ILE A 267 -6.41 -1.08 -17.64
C ILE A 267 -5.40 -0.36 -16.74
N MET A 268 -4.15 -0.28 -17.20
CA MET A 268 -3.10 0.50 -16.56
C MET A 268 -2.68 1.65 -17.48
N ALA A 269 -2.83 2.89 -17.01
CA ALA A 269 -2.54 4.07 -17.80
C ALA A 269 -1.83 5.16 -16.98
N SER A 270 -0.90 5.89 -17.59
CA SER A 270 -0.35 7.11 -17.02
C SER A 270 -1.41 8.22 -17.03
N CYS A 271 -1.52 8.97 -15.94
CA CYS A 271 -2.41 10.13 -15.90
C CYS A 271 -1.70 11.38 -16.44
N ARG A 272 -2.50 12.30 -16.97
CA ARG A 272 -2.12 13.69 -17.26
C ARG A 272 -3.10 14.64 -16.59
N ILE A 273 -2.71 15.89 -16.40
CA ILE A 273 -3.66 16.94 -16.03
C ILE A 273 -4.48 17.27 -17.27
N ALA A 274 -5.79 17.41 -17.09
CA ALA A 274 -6.72 17.86 -18.12
C ALA A 274 -7.52 19.04 -17.56
N ASP A 275 -7.74 20.06 -18.40
CA ASP A 275 -8.37 21.31 -18.00
C ASP A 275 -9.86 21.14 -17.64
N ASP A 276 -10.48 20.05 -18.09
CA ASP A 276 -11.88 19.67 -17.81
C ASP A 276 -12.01 18.64 -16.66
N GLY A 277 -10.89 18.23 -16.06
CA GLY A 277 -10.86 17.25 -14.96
C GLY A 277 -11.01 15.79 -15.38
N PHE A 278 -10.85 15.45 -16.67
CA PHE A 278 -10.90 14.07 -17.20
C PHE A 278 -9.70 13.68 -18.09
#